data_AF-A0A0U1CUE7-F1
#
_entry.id   AF-A0A0U1CUE7-F1
#
_cell.length_a   1.000
_cell.length_b   1.000
_cell.length_c   1.000
_cell.angle_alpha   90.00
_cell.angle_beta   90.00
_cell.angle_gamma   90.00
#
_symmetry.space_group_name_H-M   'P 1'
#
loop_
_entity.id
_entity.type
_entity.pdbx_description
1 polymer ?
#
loop_
_entity_poly.entity_id
_entity_poly.type
_entity_poly.pdbx_seq_one_letter_code
_entity_poly.pdbx_strand_id
1 'polypeptide(L)'
;MTVIRVKDVPDFRGSEDVVLLAADNAGLDAFAAALTLAQRNRVSYLTHGRRVHEFVIETGAASIELSDDRVVWRLDDAKASEIIEKAKVLTSNGGRPGHHYVDDMSSPAPTLVLSLDEYLSPSWLTAGKEPIFRDDDP
;
A
#
# COMPACT_ATOMS: atom_id res chain seq x y z
N MET A 1 -7.23 11.16 -12.63
CA MET A 1 -7.98 10.34 -11.64
C MET A 1 -6.94 9.74 -10.73
N THR A 2 -7.12 9.88 -9.42
CA THR A 2 -6.22 9.30 -8.42
C THR A 2 -6.37 7.79 -8.36
N VAL A 3 -5.30 7.03 -8.22
CA VAL A 3 -5.34 5.55 -8.16
C VAL A 3 -4.69 5.06 -6.88
N ILE A 4 -5.38 4.18 -6.16
CA ILE A 4 -4.87 3.44 -5.01
C ILE A 4 -5.46 2.04 -5.12
N ARG A 5 -4.63 1.01 -5.25
CA ARG A 5 -5.06 -0.39 -5.32
C ARG A 5 -4.25 -1.21 -4.34
N VAL A 6 -4.90 -2.17 -3.67
CA VAL A 6 -4.23 -3.01 -2.67
C VAL A 6 -4.64 -4.47 -2.82
N LYS A 7 -3.67 -5.38 -2.82
CA LYS A 7 -3.94 -6.81 -3.00
C LYS A 7 -2.92 -7.67 -2.27
N ASP A 8 -3.37 -8.82 -1.83
CA ASP A 8 -2.49 -9.92 -1.41
C ASP A 8 -1.99 -10.65 -2.67
N VAL A 9 -0.67 -10.69 -2.85
CA VAL A 9 -0.02 -11.22 -4.04
C VAL A 9 0.91 -12.36 -3.63
N PRO A 10 0.47 -13.62 -3.81
CA PRO A 10 1.32 -14.76 -3.51
C PRO A 10 2.45 -14.90 -4.53
N ASP A 11 3.56 -15.50 -4.10
CA ASP A 11 4.74 -15.76 -4.94
C ASP A 11 5.21 -14.52 -5.74
N PHE A 12 5.21 -13.36 -5.09
CA PHE A 12 5.58 -12.11 -5.71
C PHE A 12 7.03 -12.19 -6.20
N ARG A 13 7.20 -12.03 -7.52
CA ARG A 13 8.48 -12.19 -8.24
C ARG A 13 9.17 -13.55 -8.01
N GLY A 14 8.44 -14.59 -7.58
CA GLY A 14 8.98 -15.94 -7.42
C GLY A 14 9.66 -16.21 -6.08
N SER A 15 9.43 -15.39 -5.04
CA SER A 15 10.16 -15.49 -3.77
C SER A 15 9.29 -15.54 -2.51
N GLU A 16 8.34 -14.62 -2.35
CA GLU A 16 7.57 -14.48 -1.12
C GLU A 16 6.18 -13.92 -1.38
N ASP A 17 5.25 -14.16 -0.46
CA ASP A 17 3.94 -13.53 -0.49
C ASP A 17 4.08 -12.07 0.00
N VAL A 18 3.37 -11.14 -0.64
CA VAL A 18 3.39 -9.73 -0.26
C VAL A 18 2.00 -9.13 -0.28
N VAL A 19 1.78 -8.10 0.55
CA VAL A 19 0.72 -7.13 0.25
C VAL A 19 1.28 -6.07 -0.68
N LEU A 20 0.69 -5.89 -1.85
CA LEU A 20 1.05 -4.82 -2.79
C LEU A 20 0.05 -3.67 -2.67
N LEU A 21 0.53 -2.49 -2.29
CA LEU A 21 -0.16 -1.21 -2.50
C LEU A 21 0.44 -0.54 -3.73
N ALA A 22 -0.34 -0.42 -4.81
CA ALA A 22 0.05 0.29 -6.01
C ALA A 22 -0.79 1.55 -6.15
N ALA A 23 -0.13 2.70 -6.31
CA ALA A 23 -0.79 3.98 -6.40
C ALA A 23 -0.11 4.89 -7.43
N ASP A 24 -0.86 5.88 -7.90
CA ASP A 24 -0.26 7.04 -8.57
C ASP A 24 0.27 8.03 -7.52
N ASN A 25 0.95 9.09 -7.96
CA ASN A 25 1.55 10.06 -7.04
C ASN A 25 0.51 10.67 -6.08
N ALA A 26 -0.65 11.07 -6.60
CA ALA A 26 -1.71 11.66 -5.79
C ALA A 26 -2.31 10.65 -4.79
N GLY A 27 -2.39 9.37 -5.16
CA GLY A 27 -2.94 8.31 -4.33
C GLY A 27 -2.00 7.98 -3.18
N LEU A 28 -0.70 7.89 -3.46
CA LEU A 28 0.31 7.63 -2.44
C LEU A 28 0.44 8.80 -1.46
N ASP A 29 0.34 10.04 -1.93
CA ASP A 29 0.29 11.23 -1.08
C ASP A 29 -0.96 11.23 -0.18
N ALA A 30 -2.14 10.90 -0.73
CA ALA A 30 -3.38 10.82 0.04
C ALA A 30 -3.33 9.71 1.11
N PHE A 31 -2.76 8.55 0.75
CA PHE A 31 -2.50 7.45 1.67
C PHE A 31 -1.59 7.87 2.83
N ALA A 32 -0.44 8.48 2.53
CA ALA A 32 0.51 8.93 3.53
C ALA A 32 -0.10 10.03 4.44
N ALA A 33 -0.92 10.93 3.89
CA ALA A 33 -1.62 11.95 4.65
C ALA A 33 -2.64 11.35 5.64
N ALA A 34 -3.43 10.37 5.20
CA ALA A 34 -4.36 9.66 6.07
C ALA A 34 -3.62 8.91 7.18
N LEU A 35 -2.57 8.15 6.85
CA LEU A 35 -1.76 7.47 7.87
C LEU A 35 -1.11 8.43 8.87
N THR A 36 -0.65 9.61 8.41
CA THR A 36 -0.15 10.68 9.29
C THR A 36 -1.24 11.20 10.24
N LEU A 37 -2.49 11.29 9.76
CA LEU A 37 -3.63 11.68 10.60
C LEU A 37 -3.91 10.60 11.66
N ALA A 38 -3.82 9.32 11.29
CA ALA A 38 -3.98 8.21 12.22
C ALA A 38 -2.91 8.21 13.32
N GLN A 39 -1.64 8.51 13.02
CA GLN A 39 -0.60 8.65 14.04
C GLN A 39 -0.96 9.66 15.13
N ARG A 40 -1.64 10.76 14.76
CA ARG A 40 -2.05 11.80 15.70
C ARG A 40 -3.32 11.44 16.47
N ASN A 41 -4.28 10.85 15.78
CA ASN A 41 -5.64 10.65 16.30
C ASN A 41 -5.92 9.20 16.71
N ARG A 42 -4.94 8.31 16.61
CA ARG A 42 -5.02 6.85 16.72
C ARG A 42 -5.85 6.16 15.63
N VAL A 43 -6.79 6.85 14.99
CA VAL A 43 -7.60 6.32 13.89
C VAL A 43 -7.77 7.36 12.79
N SER A 44 -7.81 6.92 11.54
CA SER A 44 -8.27 7.74 10.41
C SER A 44 -8.85 6.89 9.28
N TYR A 45 -9.46 7.56 8.29
CA TYR A 45 -10.10 6.91 7.16
C TYR A 45 -9.72 7.61 5.85
N LEU A 46 -9.56 6.83 4.80
CA LEU A 46 -9.44 7.28 3.42
C LEU A 46 -10.38 6.47 2.54
N THR A 47 -11.39 7.12 1.98
CA THR A 47 -12.27 6.50 0.99
C THR A 47 -11.71 6.73 -0.40
N HIS A 48 -11.48 5.65 -1.14
CA HIS A 48 -11.06 5.69 -2.55
C HIS A 48 -11.90 4.69 -3.35
N GLY A 49 -12.58 5.19 -4.39
CA GLY A 49 -13.50 4.37 -5.18
C GLY A 49 -14.58 3.71 -4.32
N ARG A 50 -14.63 2.37 -4.33
CA ARG A 50 -15.55 1.56 -3.50
C ARG A 50 -14.92 1.08 -2.19
N ARG A 51 -13.64 1.39 -1.95
CA ARG A 51 -12.87 0.83 -0.85
C ARG A 51 -12.56 1.87 0.21
N VAL A 52 -12.73 1.49 1.47
CA VAL A 52 -12.37 2.30 2.63
C VAL A 52 -11.08 1.78 3.23
N HIS A 53 -10.06 2.62 3.27
CA HIS A 53 -8.85 2.36 4.03
C HIS A 53 -9.05 2.92 5.43
N GLU A 54 -9.12 2.05 6.43
CA GLU A 54 -9.11 2.44 7.83
C GLU A 54 -7.71 2.23 8.39
N PHE A 55 -7.18 3.27 9.02
CA PHE A 55 -5.89 3.23 9.69
C PHE A 55 -6.13 3.24 11.19
N VAL A 56 -5.60 2.26 11.90
CA VAL A 56 -5.69 2.13 13.34
C VAL A 56 -4.27 2.01 13.88
N ILE A 57 -3.89 2.92 14.78
CA ILE A 57 -2.59 2.89 15.42
C ILE A 57 -2.73 2.23 16.79
N GLU A 58 -1.99 1.14 17.00
CA GLU A 58 -2.02 0.29 18.20
C GLU A 58 -0.60 -0.20 18.52
N THR A 59 -0.23 -0.21 19.80
CA THR A 59 1.14 -0.60 20.21
C THR A 59 1.46 -2.03 19.79
N GLY A 60 2.57 -2.22 19.06
CA GLY A 60 3.04 -3.51 18.59
C GLY A 60 2.27 -4.10 17.40
N ALA A 61 1.35 -3.35 16.79
CA ALA A 61 0.62 -3.80 15.60
C ALA A 61 1.47 -3.64 14.32
N ALA A 62 1.33 -4.56 13.39
CA ALA A 62 2.01 -4.54 12.10
C ALA A 62 1.25 -5.38 11.05
N SER A 63 -0.09 -5.34 11.06
CA SER A 63 -0.93 -6.17 10.20
C SER A 63 -1.81 -5.36 9.26
N ILE A 64 -2.20 -6.02 8.16
CA ILE A 64 -3.16 -5.52 7.19
C ILE A 64 -4.28 -6.54 7.07
N GLU A 65 -5.52 -6.09 7.06
CA GLU A 65 -6.68 -6.94 6.75
C GLU A 65 -7.31 -6.46 5.45
N LEU A 66 -7.50 -7.40 4.52
CA LEU A 66 -8.01 -7.13 3.19
C LEU A 66 -9.41 -7.72 3.05
N SER A 67 -10.35 -6.87 2.68
CA SER A 67 -11.71 -7.24 2.23
C SER A 67 -12.08 -6.44 0.99
N ASP A 68 -13.17 -6.82 0.32
CA ASP A 68 -13.56 -6.24 -0.97
C ASP A 68 -13.84 -4.72 -0.87
N ASP A 69 -14.48 -4.28 0.21
CA ASP A 69 -14.90 -2.89 0.44
C ASP A 69 -14.06 -2.17 1.50
N ARG A 70 -13.16 -2.88 2.21
CA ARG A 70 -12.33 -2.28 3.27
C ARG A 70 -10.92 -2.85 3.33
N VAL A 71 -9.95 -1.99 3.62
CA VAL A 71 -8.60 -2.36 4.04
C VAL A 71 -8.36 -1.80 5.43
N VAL A 72 -8.02 -2.63 6.40
CA VAL A 72 -7.67 -2.17 7.74
C VAL A 72 -6.16 -2.26 7.92
N TRP A 73 -5.53 -1.14 8.23
CA TRP A 73 -4.10 -1.01 8.50
C TRP A 73 -3.93 -0.88 10.01
N ARG A 74 -3.57 -1.98 10.69
CA ARG A 74 -3.27 -1.96 12.13
C ARG A 74 -1.77 -1.88 12.32
N LEU A 75 -1.30 -0.72 12.72
CA LEU A 75 0.12 -0.40 12.74
C LEU A 75 0.51 0.19 14.09
N ASP A 76 1.73 -0.01 14.54
CA ASP A 76 2.29 0.81 15.60
C ASP A 76 2.88 2.11 15.03
N ASP A 77 3.30 3.00 15.94
CA ASP A 77 3.84 4.30 15.55
C ASP A 77 5.13 4.18 14.72
N ALA A 78 5.95 3.15 14.96
CA ALA A 78 7.20 2.94 14.23
C ALA A 78 6.93 2.46 12.80
N LYS A 79 6.08 1.45 12.63
CA LYS A 79 5.70 0.90 11.34
C LYS A 79 4.93 1.91 10.50
N ALA A 80 4.04 2.68 11.11
CA ALA A 80 3.36 3.79 10.44
C ALA A 80 4.35 4.85 9.94
N SER A 81 5.36 5.20 10.75
CA SER A 81 6.40 6.16 10.35
C SER A 81 7.23 5.65 9.19
N GLU A 82 7.66 4.39 9.22
CA GLU A 82 8.40 3.74 8.15
C GLU A 82 7.64 3.78 6.82
N ILE A 83 6.34 3.42 6.85
CA ILE A 83 5.47 3.44 5.67
C ILE A 83 5.35 4.87 5.10
N ILE A 84 5.12 5.87 5.97
CA ILE A 84 5.02 7.28 5.57
C ILE A 84 6.32 7.77 4.94
N GLU A 85 7.47 7.45 5.53
CA GLU A 85 8.78 7.85 5.04
C GLU A 85 9.06 7.27 3.65
N LYS A 86 8.84 5.96 3.47
CA LYS A 86 9.02 5.31 2.16
C LYS A 86 8.04 5.86 1.10
N ALA A 87 6.79 6.12 1.48
CA ALA A 87 5.82 6.76 0.59
C ALA A 87 6.30 8.15 0.12
N LYS A 88 6.81 8.98 1.06
CA LYS A 88 7.37 10.31 0.73
C LYS A 88 8.64 10.23 -0.13
N VAL A 89 9.49 9.23 0.09
CA VAL A 89 10.69 9.03 -0.76
C VAL A 89 10.27 8.75 -2.19
N LEU A 90 9.25 7.90 -2.40
CA LEU A 90 8.73 7.62 -3.75
C LEU A 90 8.16 8.88 -4.41
N THR A 91 7.31 9.65 -3.72
CA THR A 91 6.66 10.83 -4.33
C THR A 91 7.61 12.02 -4.50
N SER A 92 8.64 12.15 -3.67
CA SER A 92 9.63 13.24 -3.78
C SER A 92 10.66 13.06 -4.91
N ASN A 93 10.80 11.85 -5.47
CA ASN A 93 11.74 11.56 -6.56
C ASN A 93 11.20 11.95 -7.95
N GLY A 94 10.46 13.06 -8.04
CA GLY A 94 9.89 13.58 -9.29
C GLY A 94 8.87 12.65 -9.94
N GLY A 95 8.19 11.79 -9.16
CA GLY A 95 7.16 10.88 -9.65
C GLY A 95 7.69 9.76 -10.55
N ARG A 96 8.97 9.39 -10.43
CA ARG A 96 9.51 8.26 -11.20
C ARG A 96 8.92 6.94 -10.70
N PRO A 97 8.50 6.03 -11.61
CA PRO A 97 8.01 4.72 -11.19
C PRO A 97 9.02 3.95 -10.34
N GLY A 98 8.54 3.30 -9.29
CA GLY A 98 9.36 2.51 -8.38
C GLY A 98 8.57 1.94 -7.20
N HIS A 99 9.27 1.23 -6.32
CA HIS A 99 8.68 0.68 -5.11
C HIS A 99 9.65 0.63 -3.93
N HIS A 100 9.10 0.51 -2.74
CA HIS A 100 9.82 0.19 -1.51
C HIS A 100 9.17 -0.97 -0.78
N TYR A 101 10.01 -1.77 -0.14
CA TYR A 101 9.60 -2.85 0.75
C TYR A 101 9.51 -2.33 2.19
N VAL A 102 8.50 -2.79 2.91
CA VAL A 102 8.29 -2.63 4.34
C VAL A 102 8.20 -4.04 4.91
N ASP A 103 9.24 -4.45 5.62
CA ASP A 103 9.37 -5.81 6.16
C ASP A 103 8.77 -5.89 7.57
N ASP A 104 8.85 -7.06 8.21
CA ASP A 104 8.37 -7.32 9.58
C ASP A 104 6.86 -7.05 9.78
N MET A 105 6.06 -7.30 8.75
CA MET A 105 4.59 -7.33 8.87
C MET A 105 4.13 -8.68 9.42
N SER A 106 2.99 -8.71 10.13
CA SER A 106 2.52 -9.91 10.83
C SER A 106 1.42 -10.68 10.09
N SER A 107 0.65 -10.01 9.22
CA SER A 107 -0.43 -10.63 8.44
C SER A 107 -0.88 -9.69 7.31
N PRO A 108 -1.35 -10.20 6.15
CA PRO A 108 -1.34 -11.61 5.73
C PRO A 108 0.03 -12.09 5.27
N ALA A 109 0.93 -11.17 4.96
CA ALA A 109 2.26 -11.43 4.42
C ALA A 109 3.33 -10.72 5.29
N PRO A 110 4.58 -11.20 5.30
CA PRO A 110 5.67 -10.57 6.06
C PRO A 110 6.12 -9.22 5.48
N THR A 111 5.71 -8.93 4.25
CA THR A 111 6.24 -7.82 3.47
C THR A 111 5.10 -7.03 2.81
N LEU A 112 5.13 -5.70 2.99
CA LEU A 112 4.31 -4.75 2.24
C LEU A 112 5.17 -4.08 1.17
N VAL A 113 4.71 -4.11 -0.07
CA VAL A 113 5.30 -3.38 -1.20
C VAL A 113 4.50 -2.11 -1.45
N LEU A 114 5.11 -0.96 -1.23
CA LEU A 114 4.58 0.35 -1.64
C LEU A 114 5.09 0.65 -3.03
N SER A 115 4.20 0.79 -4.01
CA SER A 115 4.55 1.05 -5.40
C SER A 115 3.93 2.32 -5.93
N LEU A 116 4.76 3.13 -6.57
CA LEU A 116 4.38 4.31 -7.33
C LEU A 116 4.50 3.99 -8.83
N ASP A 117 3.38 4.04 -9.56
CA ASP A 117 3.29 3.93 -11.03
C ASP A 117 3.97 2.70 -11.69
N GLU A 118 4.48 1.72 -10.91
CA GLU A 118 5.21 0.56 -11.45
C GLU A 118 4.32 -0.65 -11.71
N TYR A 119 3.31 -0.86 -10.85
CA TYR A 119 2.38 -2.00 -10.92
C TYR A 119 0.92 -1.59 -11.21
N LEU A 120 0.68 -0.36 -11.64
CA LEU A 120 -0.68 0.09 -12.04
C LEU A 120 -1.11 -0.47 -13.39
N SER A 121 -0.17 -0.87 -14.23
CA SER A 121 -0.39 -1.44 -15.55
C SER A 121 0.72 -2.44 -15.88
N PRO A 122 0.50 -3.38 -16.82
CA PRO A 122 1.56 -4.26 -17.28
C PRO A 122 2.78 -3.45 -17.74
N SER A 123 3.90 -3.62 -17.05
CA SER A 123 5.19 -3.03 -17.39
C SER A 123 6.10 -4.10 -17.96
N TRP A 124 7.27 -3.75 -18.48
CA TRP A 124 8.24 -4.76 -18.96
C TRP A 124 8.61 -5.79 -17.88
N LEU A 125 8.50 -5.43 -16.60
CA LEU A 125 8.70 -6.31 -15.43
C LEU A 125 7.57 -7.34 -15.27
N THR A 126 6.37 -7.05 -15.76
CA THR A 126 5.20 -7.94 -15.74
C THR A 126 4.76 -8.36 -17.15
N ALA A 127 5.55 -8.05 -18.19
CA ALA A 127 5.24 -8.37 -19.57
C ALA A 127 5.17 -9.89 -19.78
N GLY A 128 4.08 -10.36 -20.38
CA GLY A 128 3.81 -11.79 -20.55
C GLY A 128 3.29 -12.50 -19.30
N LYS A 129 3.09 -11.78 -18.19
CA LYS A 129 2.38 -12.28 -16.99
C LYS A 129 0.96 -11.69 -16.95
N GLU A 130 0.06 -12.37 -16.24
CA GLU A 130 -1.26 -11.81 -15.97
C GLU A 130 -1.11 -10.49 -15.18
N PRO A 131 -1.90 -9.44 -15.48
CA PRO A 131 -1.91 -8.20 -14.71
C PRO A 131 -2.22 -8.49 -13.23
N ILE A 132 -1.46 -7.89 -12.32
CA ILE A 132 -1.68 -8.05 -10.87
C ILE A 132 -3.06 -7.51 -10.49
N PHE A 133 -3.43 -6.36 -11.05
CA PHE A 133 -4.74 -5.75 -10.91
C PHE A 133 -5.51 -5.88 -12.22
N ARG A 134 -6.77 -6.32 -12.13
CA ARG A 134 -7.74 -6.21 -13.23
C ARG A 134 -8.26 -4.77 -13.31
N ASP A 135 -8.84 -4.40 -14.45
CA ASP A 135 -9.32 -3.03 -14.67
C ASP A 135 -10.38 -2.61 -13.62
N ASP A 136 -11.20 -3.55 -13.17
CA ASP A 136 -12.27 -3.34 -12.18
C ASP A 136 -11.83 -3.55 -10.72
N ASP A 137 -10.57 -3.93 -10.48
CA ASP A 137 -10.05 -4.11 -9.12
C ASP A 137 -10.06 -2.74 -8.40
N PRO A 138 -10.60 -2.69 -7.17
CA PRO A 138 -10.74 -1.45 -6.41
C PRO A 138 -9.39 -0.85 -5.99
#